data_AF-A0A182YSH2-F1
#
_entry.id   AF-A0A182YSH2-F1
#
_cell.length_a   1.000
_cell.length_b   1.000
_cell.length_c   1.000
_cell.angle_alpha   90.00
_cell.angle_beta   90.00
_cell.angle_gamma   90.00
#
_symmetry.space_group_name_H-M   'P 1'
#
loop_
_entity.id
_entity.type
_entity.pdbx_description
1 polymer ?
#
loop_
_entity_poly.entity_id
_entity_poly.type
_entity_poly.pdbx_seq_one_letter_code
_entity_poly.pdbx_strand_id
1 'polypeptide(L)'
;MEANLIDPSMFNQGDEGRSWYILLKGSVDVVIHGKGTVATLKEGDDFGKLALINDAPRAATIVLKENNCLLLRVDKEHFNRILRDVEANTLRLQEHGKDVLILERVAKQRGYSAF
;
A
#
# COMPACT_ATOMS: atom_id res chain seq x y z
N MET A 1 21.06 29.58 -5.92
CA MET A 1 20.97 28.57 -4.85
C MET A 1 19.71 27.77 -5.11
N GLU A 2 19.84 26.61 -5.76
CA GLU A 2 18.71 25.69 -5.88
C GLU A 2 18.76 24.75 -4.68
N ALA A 3 17.77 24.88 -3.79
CA ALA A 3 17.56 23.89 -2.76
C ALA A 3 16.96 22.65 -3.44
N ASN A 4 17.82 21.71 -3.83
CA ASN A 4 17.38 20.39 -4.23
C ASN A 4 16.84 19.69 -2.98
N LEU A 5 15.52 19.60 -2.89
CA LEU A 5 14.86 18.79 -1.87
C LEU A 5 15.29 17.33 -2.08
N ILE A 6 15.93 16.77 -1.06
CA ILE A 6 16.22 15.33 -0.95
C ILE A 6 14.87 14.63 -1.10
N ASP A 7 14.66 13.85 -2.15
CA ASP A 7 13.38 13.20 -2.40
C ASP A 7 13.15 12.12 -1.31
N PRO A 8 12.24 12.33 -0.33
CA PRO A 8 11.92 11.33 0.69
C PRO A 8 10.89 10.33 0.15
N SER A 9 10.86 10.13 -1.17
CA SER A 9 9.95 9.22 -1.83
C SER A 9 10.29 7.78 -1.47
N MET A 10 9.26 7.03 -1.07
CA MET A 10 9.41 5.59 -0.86
C MET A 10 9.49 4.83 -2.19
N PHE A 11 8.78 5.34 -3.19
CA PHE A 11 8.86 4.94 -4.59
C PHE A 11 8.23 6.01 -5.46
N ASN A 12 8.57 5.99 -6.75
CA ASN A 12 8.12 6.96 -7.73
C ASN A 12 7.04 6.40 -8.65
N GLN A 13 6.22 7.28 -9.19
CA GLN A 13 5.36 6.97 -10.33
C GLN A 13 6.21 6.45 -11.49
N GLY A 14 5.80 5.34 -12.08
CA GLY A 14 6.53 4.67 -13.16
C GLY A 14 7.51 3.58 -12.69
N ASP A 15 7.83 3.50 -11.39
CA ASP A 15 8.68 2.43 -10.88
C ASP A 15 7.99 1.06 -10.96
N GLU A 16 8.78 -0.01 -10.98
CA GLU A 16 8.25 -1.37 -10.90
C GLU A 16 7.61 -1.63 -9.52
N GLY A 17 6.39 -2.16 -9.50
CA GLY A 17 5.72 -2.55 -8.26
C GLY A 17 6.23 -3.88 -7.72
N ARG A 18 6.96 -3.84 -6.59
CA ARG A 18 7.49 -5.06 -5.93
C ARG A 18 6.95 -5.34 -4.53
N SER A 19 6.28 -4.36 -3.93
CA SER A 19 5.74 -4.48 -2.57
C SER A 19 4.46 -3.69 -2.36
N TRP A 20 3.66 -4.14 -1.40
CA TRP A 20 2.49 -3.49 -0.83
C TRP A 20 2.82 -3.08 0.60
N TYR A 21 2.25 -1.96 1.07
CA TYR A 21 2.58 -1.38 2.36
C TYR A 21 1.31 -1.05 3.15
N ILE A 22 1.37 -1.21 4.46
CA ILE A 22 0.36 -0.78 5.42
C ILE A 22 1.01 0.20 6.39
N LEU A 23 0.38 1.33 6.64
CA LEU A 23 0.91 2.37 7.51
C LEU A 23 0.50 2.12 8.97
N LEU A 24 1.47 1.77 9.81
CA LEU A 24 1.25 1.51 11.24
C LEU A 24 1.40 2.78 12.08
N LYS A 25 2.21 3.74 11.62
CA LYS A 25 2.42 5.04 12.27
C LYS A 25 2.81 6.12 11.25
N GLY A 26 2.31 7.34 11.42
CA GLY A 26 2.71 8.53 10.65
C GLY A 26 1.75 8.90 9.50
N SER A 27 2.28 9.52 8.45
CA SER A 27 1.49 9.88 7.26
C SER A 27 2.34 9.99 5.99
N VAL A 28 1.71 9.73 4.83
CA VAL A 28 2.34 9.84 3.51
C VAL A 28 1.45 10.60 2.52
N ASP A 29 2.06 11.29 1.57
CA ASP A 29 1.37 11.93 0.45
C ASP A 29 1.44 11.05 -0.81
N VAL A 30 0.32 10.99 -1.53
CA VAL A 30 0.20 10.35 -2.84
C VAL A 30 0.29 11.44 -3.90
N VAL A 31 1.34 11.41 -4.71
CA VAL A 31 1.65 12.44 -5.70
C VAL A 31 1.59 11.87 -7.11
N ILE A 32 0.90 12.56 -8.02
CA ILE A 32 0.80 12.18 -9.43
C ILE A 32 1.38 13.29 -10.32
N HIS A 33 2.21 12.91 -11.30
CA HIS A 33 2.78 13.82 -12.27
C HIS A 33 1.68 14.63 -12.97
N GLY A 34 1.83 15.96 -12.98
CA GLY A 34 0.86 16.90 -13.56
C GLY A 34 -0.39 17.17 -12.71
N LYS A 35 -0.57 16.49 -11.57
CA LYS A 35 -1.69 16.72 -10.63
C LYS A 35 -1.22 17.16 -9.23
N GLY A 36 0.04 16.93 -8.88
CA GLY A 36 0.55 17.20 -7.54
C GLY A 36 0.06 16.18 -6.52
N THR A 37 -0.06 16.59 -5.24
CA THR A 37 -0.59 15.75 -4.18
C THR A 37 -2.09 15.53 -4.36
N VAL A 38 -2.52 14.29 -4.57
CA VAL A 38 -3.91 13.92 -4.81
C VAL A 38 -4.60 13.32 -3.57
N ALA A 39 -3.81 12.84 -2.60
CA ALA A 39 -4.31 12.32 -1.33
C ALA A 39 -3.20 12.32 -0.26
N THR A 40 -3.60 12.27 1.01
CA THR A 40 -2.73 11.98 2.15
C THR A 40 -3.27 10.74 2.84
N LEU A 41 -2.42 9.74 3.07
CA LEU A 41 -2.73 8.51 3.79
C LEU A 41 -2.18 8.58 5.22
N LYS A 42 -2.87 7.93 6.15
CA LYS A 42 -2.60 7.94 7.60
C LYS A 42 -2.53 6.52 8.15
N GLU A 43 -2.33 6.42 9.46
CA GLU A 43 -2.32 5.15 10.19
C GLU A 43 -3.56 4.30 9.89
N GLY A 44 -3.35 3.03 9.58
CA GLY A 44 -4.37 2.08 9.13
C GLY A 44 -4.56 2.01 7.62
N ASP A 45 -4.13 3.02 6.86
CA ASP A 45 -4.23 3.01 5.40
C ASP A 45 -3.16 2.11 4.76
N ASP A 46 -3.44 1.65 3.54
CA ASP A 46 -2.56 0.80 2.74
C ASP A 46 -2.31 1.38 1.34
N PHE A 47 -1.16 1.08 0.73
CA PHE A 47 -0.83 1.56 -0.61
C PHE A 47 0.15 0.67 -1.37
N GLY A 48 0.16 0.83 -2.70
CA GLY A 48 1.05 0.11 -3.60
C GLY A 48 0.51 -1.23 -4.13
N LYS A 49 -0.64 -1.71 -3.66
CA LYS A 49 -1.22 -2.98 -4.16
C LYS A 49 -1.56 -2.98 -5.65
N LEU A 50 -1.96 -1.84 -6.20
CA LEU A 50 -2.45 -1.75 -7.59
C LEU A 50 -1.40 -2.19 -8.62
N ALA A 51 -0.14 -1.81 -8.40
CA ALA A 51 0.97 -2.19 -9.28
C ALA A 51 1.26 -3.71 -9.23
N LEU A 52 0.99 -4.35 -8.09
CA LEU A 52 1.13 -5.80 -7.95
C LEU A 52 0.00 -6.55 -8.64
N ILE A 53 -1.24 -6.08 -8.46
CA ILE A 53 -2.46 -6.69 -9.03
C ILE A 53 -2.44 -6.65 -10.56
N ASN A 54 -2.06 -5.50 -11.13
CA ASN A 54 -2.13 -5.27 -12.56
C ASN A 54 -0.82 -5.63 -13.30
N ASP A 55 0.20 -6.07 -12.57
CA ASP A 55 1.57 -6.24 -13.08
C ASP A 55 2.03 -5.03 -13.91
N ALA A 56 1.82 -3.84 -13.35
CA ALA A 56 1.99 -2.57 -14.02
C ALA A 56 2.88 -1.62 -13.19
N PRO A 57 3.50 -0.61 -13.81
CA PRO A 57 4.24 0.42 -13.08
C PRO A 57 3.41 1.14 -12.00
N ARG A 58 4.07 1.72 -11.00
CA ARG A 58 3.43 2.54 -9.96
C ARG A 58 2.65 3.68 -10.60
N ALA A 59 1.37 3.82 -10.23
CA ALA A 59 0.51 4.88 -10.74
C ALA A 59 0.75 6.26 -10.11
N ALA A 60 1.49 6.32 -9.00
CA ALA A 60 1.77 7.53 -8.22
C ALA A 60 3.09 7.36 -7.45
N THR A 61 3.69 8.49 -7.08
CA THR A 61 4.81 8.60 -6.13
C THR A 61 4.26 8.64 -4.70
N ILE A 62 4.89 7.95 -3.77
CA ILE A 62 4.58 8.03 -2.34
C ILE A 62 5.70 8.77 -1.62
N VAL A 63 5.35 9.83 -0.90
CA VAL A 63 6.30 10.70 -0.19
C VAL A 63 6.00 10.66 1.30
N LEU A 64 7.02 10.42 2.14
CA LEU A 64 6.87 10.52 3.59
C LEU A 64 6.59 11.97 4.00
N LYS A 65 5.54 12.21 4.80
CA LYS A 65 5.29 13.55 5.37
C LYS A 65 6.04 13.79 6.68
N GLU A 66 6.45 12.70 7.32
CA GLU A 66 7.05 12.70 8.65
C GLU A 66 8.25 11.76 8.66
N ASN A 67 9.31 12.14 9.38
CA ASN A 67 10.56 11.38 9.43
C ASN A 67 10.41 9.99 10.09
N ASN A 68 9.38 9.79 10.93
CA ASN A 68 9.22 8.59 11.76
C ASN A 68 7.95 7.79 11.39
N CYS A 69 7.81 7.41 10.12
CA CYS A 69 6.75 6.50 9.70
C CYS A 69 7.10 5.04 10.03
N LEU A 70 6.13 4.27 10.52
CA LEU A 70 6.25 2.82 10.71
C LEU A 70 5.35 2.12 9.70
N LEU A 71 5.91 1.16 8.98
CA LEU A 71 5.25 0.49 7.86
C LEU A 71 5.40 -1.02 7.99
N LEU A 72 4.32 -1.75 7.71
CA LEU A 72 4.40 -3.16 7.38
C LEU A 72 4.55 -3.28 5.86
N ARG A 73 5.53 -4.07 5.40
CA ARG A 73 5.80 -4.30 3.99
C ARG A 73 5.51 -5.76 3.63
N VAL A 74 4.76 -5.96 2.55
CA VAL A 74 4.46 -7.27 1.97
C VAL A 74 5.03 -7.31 0.56
N ASP A 75 6.01 -8.19 0.31
CA ASP A 75 6.58 -8.35 -1.03
C ASP A 75 5.65 -9.09 -1.99
N LYS A 76 5.84 -8.89 -3.30
CA LYS A 76 4.98 -9.42 -4.37
C LYS A 76 4.70 -10.92 -4.28
N GLU A 77 5.70 -11.73 -3.92
CA GLU A 77 5.52 -13.17 -3.74
C GLU A 77 4.52 -13.48 -2.62
N HIS A 78 4.70 -12.85 -1.45
CA HIS A 78 3.79 -12.99 -0.32
C HIS A 78 2.40 -12.41 -0.62
N PHE A 79 2.34 -11.28 -1.33
CA PHE A 79 1.08 -10.68 -1.77
C PHE A 79 0.31 -11.60 -2.72
N ASN A 80 1.00 -12.23 -3.68
CA ASN A 80 0.39 -13.18 -4.61
C ASN A 80 -0.10 -14.43 -3.89
N ARG A 81 0.67 -14.93 -2.90
CA ARG A 81 0.21 -16.01 -2.01
C ARG A 81 -1.04 -15.58 -1.25
N ILE A 82 -1.04 -14.39 -0.65
CA ILE A 82 -2.19 -13.81 0.04
C ILE A 82 -3.41 -13.78 -0.89
N LEU A 83 -3.32 -13.24 -2.11
CA LEU A 83 -4.46 -13.19 -3.03
C LEU A 83 -4.96 -14.58 -3.46
N ARG A 84 -4.05 -15.52 -3.74
CA ARG A 84 -4.42 -16.91 -4.06
C ARG A 84 -5.11 -17.61 -2.90
N ASP A 85 -4.63 -17.38 -1.68
CA ASP A 85 -5.18 -17.99 -0.47
C ASP A 85 -6.45 -17.27 0.02
N VAL A 86 -6.69 -16.02 -0.38
CA VAL A 86 -7.95 -15.28 -0.14
C VAL A 86 -9.09 -15.86 -0.98
N GLU A 87 -8.83 -16.63 -2.04
CA GLU A 87 -9.88 -17.50 -2.62
C GLU A 87 -10.31 -18.61 -1.62
N ALA A 88 -9.47 -18.93 -0.61
CA ALA A 88 -9.69 -19.99 0.37
C ALA A 88 -10.04 -19.57 1.81
N ASN A 89 -9.48 -18.53 2.48
CA ASN A 89 -9.88 -18.01 3.83
C ASN A 89 -8.97 -16.90 4.42
N THR A 90 -9.25 -16.47 5.66
CA THR A 90 -8.44 -15.55 6.52
C THR A 90 -6.95 -15.94 6.57
N LEU A 91 -6.08 -14.96 6.32
CA LEU A 91 -4.63 -15.08 6.45
C LEU A 91 -4.15 -14.48 7.77
N ARG A 92 -3.23 -15.18 8.42
CA ARG A 92 -2.59 -14.72 9.66
C ARG A 92 -1.08 -14.73 9.49
N LEU A 93 -0.43 -13.58 9.64
CA LEU A 93 1.01 -13.49 9.81
C LEU A 93 1.31 -13.53 11.30
N GLN A 94 2.22 -14.43 11.70
CA GLN A 94 2.62 -14.60 13.09
C GLN A 94 4.11 -14.31 13.28
N GLU A 95 4.44 -13.59 14.35
CA GLU A 95 5.81 -13.46 14.86
C GLU A 95 5.84 -13.92 16.31
N HIS A 96 6.82 -14.75 16.68
CA HIS A 96 6.95 -15.32 18.03
C HIS A 96 5.66 -15.94 18.61
N GLY A 97 4.84 -16.55 17.75
CA GLY A 97 3.57 -17.19 18.12
C GLY A 97 2.40 -16.23 18.39
N LYS A 98 2.53 -14.93 18.02
CA LYS A 98 1.45 -13.94 18.10
C LYS A 98 1.03 -13.50 16.71
N ASP A 99 -0.28 -13.33 16.51
CA ASP A 99 -0.83 -12.75 15.28
C ASP A 99 -0.40 -11.26 15.19
N VAL A 100 0.35 -10.91 14.15
CA VAL A 100 0.80 -9.53 13.86
C VAL A 100 -0.01 -8.89 12.74
N LEU A 101 -0.56 -9.70 11.82
CA LEU A 101 -1.46 -9.24 10.78
C LEU A 101 -2.52 -10.30 10.51
N ILE A 102 -3.79 -9.89 10.50
CA ILE A 102 -4.91 -10.74 10.09
C ILE A 102 -5.56 -10.07 8.86
N LEU A 103 -5.59 -10.77 7.74
CA LEU A 103 -6.26 -10.33 6.51
C LEU A 103 -7.43 -11.26 6.24
N GLU A 104 -8.65 -10.74 6.32
CA GLU A 104 -9.85 -11.53 6.07
C GLU A 104 -10.48 -11.16 4.73
N ARG A 105 -11.00 -12.16 4.01
CA ARG A 105 -11.85 -11.89 2.85
C ARG A 105 -13.19 -11.34 3.33
N VAL A 106 -13.43 -10.05 3.14
CA VAL A 106 -14.79 -9.51 3.25
C VAL A 106 -15.54 -9.85 1.97
N ALA A 107 -16.51 -10.78 2.06
CA ALA A 107 -17.42 -11.05 0.94
C ALA A 107 -18.16 -9.75 0.58
N LYS A 108 -18.13 -9.34 -0.70
CA LYS A 108 -18.93 -8.21 -1.19
C LYS A 108 -20.39 -8.45 -0.81
N GLN A 109 -20.96 -7.60 0.04
CA GLN A 109 -22.42 -7.46 0.06
C GLN A 109 -22.84 -6.92 -1.31
N ARG A 110 -23.61 -7.71 -2.06
CA ARG A 110 -24.36 -7.23 -3.23
C ARG A 110 -25.32 -6.16 -2.73
N GLY A 111 -25.06 -4.91 -3.09
CA GLY A 111 -25.90 -3.78 -2.67
C GLY A 111 -25.59 -2.51 -3.44
N TYR A 112 -25.81 -2.52 -4.75
CA TYR A 112 -26.36 -1.33 -5.42
C TYR A 112 -27.59 -1.78 -6.20
N SER A 113 -28.75 -1.56 -5.58
CA SER A 113 -30.02 -1.52 -6.28
C SER A 113 -29.96 -0.36 -7.24
N ALA A 114 -30.40 -0.61 -8.47
CA ALA A 114 -30.77 0.42 -9.42
C ALA A 114 -31.69 1.44 -8.75
N PHE A 115 -31.39 2.72 -8.94
CA PHE A 115 -32.31 3.79 -9.35
C PHE A 115 -31.50 4.85 -10.10
#